data_AF-A0A327WUF2-F1
#
_entry.id   AF-A0A327WUF2-F1
#
_cell.length_a   1.000
_cell.length_b   1.000
_cell.length_c   1.000
_cell.angle_alpha   90.00
_cell.angle_beta   90.00
_cell.angle_gamma   90.00
#
_symmetry.space_group_name_H-M   'P 1'
#
loop_
_entity.id
_entity.type
_entity.pdbx_description
1 polymer ?
#
loop_
_entity_poly.entity_id
_entity_poly.type
_entity_poly.pdbx_seq_one_letter_code
_entity_poly.pdbx_strand_id
1 'polypeptide(L)'
;MKTFISSVLVALALSASTATFANSDNEKKANSYHVGLYPSVQTAKVNVMVAKEKGTALDVLLLDGQGTVLATHRLAKNETSTRTRFDLNQLQDGTYTVVVSDGSSKIIKDFNLQTKKPVQAERSISLR
;
A
#
# COMPACT_ATOMS: atom_id res chain seq x y z
N MET A 1 41.06 45.87 44.02
CA MET A 1 39.73 46.47 44.32
C MET A 1 38.92 46.47 43.03
N LYS A 2 37.72 45.86 43.06
CA LYS A 2 36.54 46.15 42.21
C LYS A 2 36.63 45.74 40.72
N THR A 3 35.72 45.04 40.04
CA THR A 3 34.56 44.14 40.29
C THR A 3 33.78 44.06 38.95
N PHE A 4 33.27 42.87 38.59
CA PHE A 4 32.07 42.56 37.74
C PHE A 4 32.04 43.10 36.29
N ILE A 5 31.59 42.35 35.26
CA ILE A 5 30.20 41.97 34.89
C ILE A 5 30.38 40.98 33.69
N SER A 6 30.00 39.69 33.79
CA SER A 6 28.70 39.07 33.44
C SER A 6 28.23 39.27 31.99
N SER A 7 27.58 38.24 31.41
CA SER A 7 26.85 38.18 30.12
C SER A 7 27.59 37.44 28.98
N VAL A 8 27.04 36.47 28.24
CA VAL A 8 25.73 35.79 28.23
C VAL A 8 25.96 34.43 27.53
N LEU A 9 25.48 33.34 28.13
CA LEU A 9 25.37 32.03 27.47
C LEU A 9 24.12 32.06 26.59
N VAL A 10 24.28 32.13 25.27
CA VAL A 10 23.17 31.88 24.33
C VAL A 10 23.01 30.36 24.22
N ALA A 11 22.12 29.81 25.05
CA ALA A 11 21.64 28.44 24.87
C ALA A 11 20.69 28.43 23.66
N LEU A 12 21.18 27.96 22.52
CA LEU A 12 20.37 27.74 21.32
C LEU A 12 19.53 26.47 21.54
N ALA A 13 18.36 26.61 22.14
CA ALA A 13 17.37 25.53 22.17
C ALA A 13 16.79 25.37 20.76
N LEU A 14 17.29 24.40 20.01
CA LEU A 14 16.64 23.95 18.78
C LEU A 14 15.33 23.26 19.16
N SER A 15 14.23 24.01 19.10
CA SER A 15 12.89 23.45 19.17
C SER A 15 12.65 22.60 17.92
N ALA A 16 12.89 21.29 18.03
CA ALA A 16 12.45 20.33 17.04
C ALA A 16 10.93 20.39 16.97
N SER A 17 10.40 20.98 15.90
CA SER A 17 8.98 20.97 15.61
C SER A 17 8.61 19.55 15.21
N THR A 18 8.02 18.79 16.11
CA THR A 18 7.34 17.56 15.73
C THR A 18 6.16 17.96 14.84
N ALA A 19 6.28 17.73 13.53
CA ALA A 19 5.15 17.84 12.63
C ALA A 19 4.13 16.78 13.01
N THR A 20 3.12 17.16 13.79
CA THR A 20 1.94 16.34 14.01
C THR A 20 1.18 16.30 12.70
N PHE A 21 1.15 15.15 12.03
CA PHE A 21 0.23 14.94 10.91
C PHE A 21 -1.19 15.07 11.47
N ALA A 22 -1.89 16.12 11.06
CA ALA A 22 -3.31 16.24 11.31
C ALA A 22 -4.00 15.05 10.60
N ASN A 23 -4.47 14.07 11.39
CA ASN A 23 -5.47 13.13 10.90
C ASN A 23 -6.78 13.91 10.83
N SER A 24 -6.98 14.63 9.72
CA SER A 24 -8.28 15.17 9.39
C SER A 24 -9.21 13.98 9.22
N ASP A 25 -10.04 13.72 10.23
CA ASP A 25 -11.29 12.98 10.10
C ASP A 25 -12.18 13.77 9.13
N ASN A 26 -11.83 13.69 7.85
CA ASN A 26 -12.78 13.97 6.79
C ASN A 26 -13.87 12.94 6.97
N GLU A 27 -15.10 13.40 7.21
CA GLU A 27 -16.29 12.58 7.07
C GLU A 27 -16.09 11.67 5.86
N LYS A 28 -16.06 10.35 6.09
CA LYS A 28 -15.81 9.38 5.04
C LYS A 28 -16.95 9.47 4.04
N LYS A 29 -16.81 10.35 3.03
CA LYS A 29 -17.70 10.37 1.87
C LYS A 29 -17.77 8.94 1.38
N ALA A 30 -18.98 8.41 1.30
CA ALA A 30 -19.20 7.10 0.74
C ALA A 30 -18.56 7.08 -0.66
N ASN A 31 -17.59 6.19 -0.85
CA ASN A 31 -16.92 6.08 -2.14
C ASN A 31 -17.96 5.72 -3.20
N SER A 32 -17.95 6.42 -4.33
CA SER A 32 -18.89 6.18 -5.44
C SER A 32 -18.57 4.90 -6.25
N TYR A 33 -17.78 4.01 -5.66
CA TYR A 33 -17.25 2.80 -6.29
C TYR A 33 -17.00 1.73 -5.25
N HIS A 34 -17.10 0.47 -5.70
CA HIS A 34 -16.90 -0.72 -4.90
C HIS A 34 -15.65 -1.46 -5.35
N VAL A 35 -14.93 -2.05 -4.39
CA VAL A 35 -13.68 -2.77 -4.63
C VAL A 35 -13.72 -4.11 -3.92
N GLY A 36 -13.58 -5.18 -4.69
CA GLY A 36 -13.35 -6.54 -4.22
C GLY A 36 -11.90 -6.95 -4.47
N LEU A 37 -11.28 -7.59 -3.50
CA LEU A 37 -9.92 -8.13 -3.60
C LEU A 37 -9.92 -9.56 -3.07
N TYR A 38 -9.31 -10.49 -3.81
CA TYR A 38 -9.05 -11.83 -3.30
C TYR A 38 -7.79 -12.44 -3.92
N PRO A 39 -6.97 -13.12 -3.09
CA PRO A 39 -5.82 -13.87 -3.57
C PRO A 39 -6.26 -15.13 -4.32
N SER A 40 -5.47 -15.56 -5.29
CA SER A 40 -5.63 -16.88 -5.90
C SER A 40 -4.91 -17.91 -5.03
N VAL A 41 -5.64 -18.85 -4.44
CA VAL A 41 -5.10 -19.78 -3.41
C VAL A 41 -3.94 -20.65 -3.92
N GLN A 42 -3.83 -20.87 -5.23
CA GLN A 42 -2.82 -21.77 -5.83
C GLN A 42 -1.72 -21.04 -6.60
N THR A 43 -1.86 -19.76 -6.88
CA THR A 43 -0.88 -18.99 -7.67
C THR A 43 -0.58 -17.69 -6.95
N ALA A 44 0.67 -17.22 -7.00
CA ALA A 44 1.02 -15.91 -6.42
C ALA A 44 0.41 -14.80 -7.28
N LYS A 45 -0.92 -14.65 -7.22
CA LYS A 45 -1.71 -13.72 -8.01
C LYS A 45 -2.83 -13.18 -7.15
N VAL A 46 -3.13 -11.90 -7.30
CA VAL A 46 -4.28 -11.26 -6.65
C VAL A 46 -5.23 -10.73 -7.71
N ASN A 47 -6.52 -10.96 -7.51
CA ASN A 47 -7.56 -10.43 -8.38
C ASN A 47 -8.22 -9.23 -7.71
N VAL A 48 -8.34 -8.14 -8.44
CA VAL A 48 -8.96 -6.90 -8.02
C VAL A 48 -10.13 -6.61 -8.95
N MET A 49 -11.31 -6.46 -8.36
CA MET A 49 -12.55 -6.14 -9.06
C MET A 49 -12.99 -4.75 -8.61
N VAL A 50 -13.26 -3.88 -9.56
CA VAL A 50 -13.74 -2.52 -9.29
C VAL A 50 -15.03 -2.31 -10.07
N ALA A 51 -16.03 -1.74 -9.42
CA ALA A 51 -17.29 -1.31 -10.02
C ALA A 51 -17.57 0.15 -9.65
N LYS A 52 -17.99 0.95 -10.63
CA LYS A 52 -18.27 2.39 -10.49
C LYS A 52 -19.34 2.83 -11.49
N GLU A 53 -19.92 3.98 -11.24
CA GLU A 53 -20.69 4.71 -12.26
C GLU A 53 -19.76 5.38 -13.29
N LYS A 54 -20.34 5.77 -14.44
CA LYS A 54 -19.63 6.56 -15.44
C LYS A 54 -19.31 7.98 -14.92
N GLY A 55 -18.33 8.63 -15.54
CA GLY A 55 -18.01 10.05 -15.31
C GLY A 55 -16.68 10.29 -14.59
N THR A 56 -16.30 9.38 -13.69
CA THR A 56 -15.04 9.45 -12.95
C THR A 56 -14.10 8.34 -13.38
N ALA A 57 -12.82 8.62 -13.55
CA ALA A 57 -11.82 7.58 -13.85
C ALA A 57 -11.10 7.19 -12.56
N LEU A 58 -10.76 5.91 -12.42
CA LEU A 58 -10.10 5.36 -11.24
C LEU A 58 -8.70 4.85 -11.57
N ASP A 59 -7.78 5.04 -10.65
CA ASP A 59 -6.47 4.39 -10.64
C ASP A 59 -6.46 3.24 -9.66
N VAL A 60 -6.06 2.06 -10.12
CA VAL A 60 -5.85 0.86 -9.31
C VAL A 60 -4.35 0.62 -9.22
N LEU A 61 -3.78 0.86 -8.04
CA LEU A 61 -2.36 0.77 -7.77
C LEU A 61 -2.08 -0.46 -6.92
N LEU A 62 -1.03 -1.21 -7.26
CA LEU A 62 -0.42 -2.21 -6.39
C LEU A 62 0.85 -1.61 -5.80
N LEU A 63 0.96 -1.61 -4.48
CA LEU A 63 2.09 -1.09 -3.73
C LEU A 63 2.77 -2.19 -2.92
N ASP A 64 4.08 -2.10 -2.76
CA ASP A 64 4.82 -2.88 -1.78
C ASP A 64 4.62 -2.36 -0.34
N GLY A 65 5.19 -3.06 0.64
CA GLY A 65 5.11 -2.67 2.05
C GLY A 65 5.78 -1.34 2.40
N GLN A 66 6.60 -0.78 1.51
CA GLN A 66 7.24 0.53 1.66
C GLN A 66 6.43 1.65 0.98
N GLY A 67 5.32 1.31 0.31
CA GLY A 67 4.49 2.25 -0.43
C GLY A 67 4.97 2.52 -1.86
N THR A 68 5.94 1.76 -2.38
CA THR A 68 6.41 1.87 -3.76
C THR A 68 5.35 1.31 -4.70
N VAL A 69 4.98 2.05 -5.74
CA VAL A 69 4.04 1.57 -6.76
C VAL A 69 4.73 0.53 -7.65
N LEU A 70 4.25 -0.71 -7.60
CA LEU A 70 4.72 -1.83 -8.42
C LEU A 70 3.95 -1.95 -9.74
N ALA A 71 2.66 -1.62 -9.73
CA ALA A 71 1.81 -1.66 -10.91
C ALA A 71 0.68 -0.64 -10.84
N THR A 72 0.19 -0.23 -12.01
CA THR A 72 -0.92 0.71 -12.18
C THR A 72 -1.86 0.19 -13.26
N HIS A 73 -3.16 0.21 -12.97
CA HIS A 73 -4.23 -0.03 -13.94
C HIS A 73 -5.21 1.13 -13.91
N ARG A 74 -5.51 1.72 -15.08
CA ARG A 74 -6.46 2.83 -15.23
C ARG A 74 -7.82 2.28 -15.64
N LEU A 75 -8.87 2.65 -14.91
CA LEU A 75 -10.27 2.46 -15.32
C LEU A 75 -10.82 3.80 -15.83
N ALA A 76 -11.12 3.89 -17.12
CA ALA A 76 -11.51 5.13 -17.78
C ALA A 76 -12.91 5.61 -17.37
N LYS A 77 -13.22 6.88 -17.70
CA LYS A 77 -14.48 7.53 -17.31
C LYS A 77 -15.72 6.86 -17.90
N ASN A 78 -15.60 6.29 -19.09
CA ASN A 78 -16.67 5.62 -19.83
C ASN A 78 -16.87 4.14 -19.44
N GLU A 79 -15.92 3.55 -18.74
CA GLU A 79 -15.98 2.17 -18.24
C GLU A 79 -16.68 2.13 -16.88
N THR A 80 -17.40 1.06 -16.56
CA THR A 80 -18.12 0.92 -15.29
C THR A 80 -17.54 -0.16 -14.39
N SER A 81 -16.72 -1.07 -14.92
CA SER A 81 -16.05 -2.07 -14.12
C SER A 81 -14.75 -2.56 -14.75
N THR A 82 -13.88 -3.13 -13.92
CA THR A 82 -12.70 -3.87 -14.37
C THR A 82 -12.46 -5.07 -13.44
N ARG A 83 -11.84 -6.10 -14.01
CA ARG A 83 -11.24 -7.22 -13.29
C ARG A 83 -9.76 -7.27 -13.67
N THR A 84 -8.92 -6.73 -12.80
CA THR A 84 -7.47 -6.73 -12.99
C THR A 84 -6.86 -7.87 -12.19
N ARG A 85 -5.86 -8.55 -12.76
CA ARG A 85 -5.10 -9.59 -12.08
C ARG A 85 -3.64 -9.17 -12.05
N PHE A 86 -3.09 -9.02 -10.85
CA PHE A 86 -1.67 -8.77 -10.67
C PHE A 86 -0.94 -10.09 -10.45
N ASP A 87 0.18 -10.27 -11.16
CA ASP A 87 1.08 -11.40 -10.99
C ASP A 87 2.16 -11.01 -9.95
N LEU A 88 2.30 -11.83 -8.92
CA LEU A 88 3.18 -11.64 -7.78
C LEU A 88 4.25 -12.73 -7.70
N ASN A 89 4.40 -13.60 -8.72
CA ASN A 89 5.31 -14.75 -8.68
C ASN A 89 6.79 -14.35 -8.53
N GLN A 90 7.15 -13.13 -8.92
CA GLN A 90 8.53 -12.61 -8.81
C GLN A 90 8.72 -11.70 -7.59
N LEU A 91 7.70 -11.56 -6.74
CA LEU A 91 7.75 -10.72 -5.56
C LEU A 91 8.08 -11.55 -4.32
N GLN A 92 8.75 -10.94 -3.35
CA GLN A 92 9.05 -11.57 -2.07
C GLN A 92 7.78 -11.69 -1.23
N ASP A 93 7.72 -12.71 -0.37
CA ASP A 93 6.67 -12.82 0.64
C ASP A 93 6.67 -11.56 1.52
N GLY A 94 5.48 -11.07 1.84
CA GLY A 94 5.35 -9.78 2.53
C GLY A 94 3.95 -9.18 2.45
N THR A 95 3.80 -7.99 3.03
CA THR A 95 2.55 -7.22 2.98
C THR A 95 2.55 -6.32 1.75
N TYR A 96 1.43 -6.34 1.05
CA TYR A 96 1.18 -5.53 -0.13
C TYR A 96 -0.17 -4.83 0.01
N THR A 97 -0.31 -3.72 -0.71
CA THR A 97 -1.49 -2.88 -0.64
C THR A 97 -2.04 -2.62 -2.03
N VAL A 98 -3.35 -2.77 -2.19
CA VAL A 98 -4.08 -2.24 -3.35
C VAL A 98 -4.75 -0.94 -2.96
N VAL A 99 -4.47 0.12 -3.73
CA VAL A 99 -5.12 1.42 -3.58
C VAL A 99 -5.96 1.69 -4.83
N VAL A 100 -7.25 1.93 -4.64
CA VAL A 100 -8.15 2.41 -5.69
C VAL A 100 -8.52 3.85 -5.39
N SER A 101 -8.29 4.77 -6.33
CA SER A 101 -8.49 6.21 -6.12
C SER A 101 -9.16 6.88 -7.31
N ASP A 102 -10.05 7.84 -7.04
CA ASP A 102 -10.58 8.78 -8.03
C ASP A 102 -9.83 10.13 -8.05
N GLY A 103 -8.78 10.26 -7.24
CA GLY A 103 -8.01 11.49 -7.01
C GLY A 103 -8.50 12.32 -5.82
N SER A 104 -9.73 12.13 -5.35
CA SER A 104 -10.33 12.80 -4.18
C SER A 104 -10.54 11.86 -2.99
N SER A 105 -10.91 10.62 -3.27
CA SER A 105 -11.21 9.55 -2.32
C SER A 105 -10.39 8.31 -2.67
N LYS A 106 -10.11 7.47 -1.68
CA LYS A 106 -9.37 6.22 -1.86
C LYS A 106 -9.94 5.07 -1.04
N ILE A 107 -9.95 3.88 -1.63
CA ILE A 107 -10.14 2.60 -0.95
C ILE A 107 -8.78 1.89 -0.88
N ILE A 108 -8.38 1.51 0.32
CA ILE A 108 -7.13 0.80 0.60
C ILE A 108 -7.47 -0.63 1.03
N LYS A 109 -6.80 -1.62 0.44
CA LYS A 109 -6.96 -3.05 0.75
C LYS A 109 -5.58 -3.69 0.91
N ASP A 110 -5.25 -4.05 2.13
CA ASP A 110 -4.01 -4.76 2.44
C ASP A 110 -4.20 -6.27 2.31
N PHE A 111 -3.15 -6.95 1.87
CA PHE A 111 -3.09 -8.40 1.82
C PHE A 111 -1.66 -8.89 2.02
N ASN A 112 -1.51 -10.14 2.46
CA ASN A 112 -0.21 -10.76 2.65
C ASN A 112 0.04 -11.78 1.54
N LEU A 113 1.21 -11.69 0.91
CA LEU A 113 1.70 -12.69 -0.02
C LEU A 113 2.51 -13.72 0.77
N GLN A 114 2.06 -14.97 0.71
CA GLN A 114 2.76 -16.11 1.30
C GLN A 114 2.89 -17.19 0.23
N THR A 115 4.09 -17.41 -0.26
CA THR A 115 4.36 -18.47 -1.21
C THR A 115 4.72 -19.75 -0.44
N LYS A 116 4.03 -20.85 -0.75
CA LYS A 116 4.47 -22.16 -0.26
C LYS A 116 5.75 -22.50 -1.02
N LYS A 117 6.89 -22.51 -0.34
CA LYS A 117 8.14 -23.00 -0.93
C LYS A 117 7.90 -24.43 -1.43
N PRO A 118 8.18 -24.75 -2.70
CA PRO A 118 8.11 -26.12 -3.17
C PRO A 118 9.14 -26.95 -2.42
N VAL A 119 8.67 -27.87 -1.57
CA VAL A 119 9.54 -28.87 -0.95
C VAL A 119 9.92 -29.86 -2.04
N GLN A 120 11.20 -29.87 -2.42
CA GLN A 120 11.71 -30.83 -3.38
C GLN A 120 11.60 -32.23 -2.75
N ALA A 121 10.88 -33.15 -3.40
CA ALA A 121 10.70 -34.48 -2.86
C ALA A 121 12.03 -35.25 -2.89
N GLU A 122 12.64 -35.46 -1.73
CA GLU A 122 13.80 -36.35 -1.61
C GLU A 122 13.33 -37.81 -1.72
N ARG A 123 13.91 -38.54 -2.68
CA ARG A 123 13.76 -40.00 -2.77
C ARG A 123 15.07 -40.64 -2.31
N SER A 124 15.07 -41.28 -1.15
CA SER A 124 16.17 -42.14 -0.72
C SER A 124 15.95 -43.57 -1.20
N ILE A 125 16.92 -44.14 -1.92
CA ILE A 125 16.95 -45.57 -2.22
C ILE A 125 17.98 -46.19 -1.28
N SER A 126 17.54 -47.05 -0.37
CA SER A 126 18.45 -47.84 0.48
C SER A 126 18.76 -49.15 -0.22
N LEU A 127 20.03 -49.37 -0.56
CA LEU A 127 20.55 -50.68 -0.99
C LEU A 127 20.88 -51.50 0.25
N ARG A 128 20.39 -52.75 0.30
CA ARG A 128 20.77 -53.77 1.28
C ARG A 128 21.53 -54.88 0.57
#